data_AF-A0A372ESC5-F1
#
_entry.id   AF-A0A372ESC5-F1
#
_cell.length_a   1.000
_cell.length_b   1.000
_cell.length_c   1.000
_cell.angle_alpha   90.00
_cell.angle_beta   90.00
_cell.angle_gamma   90.00
#
_symmetry.space_group_name_H-M   'P 1'
#
loop_
_entity.id
_entity.type
_entity.pdbx_description
1 polymer ?
#
loop_
_entity_poly.entity_id
_entity_poly.type
_entity_poly.pdbx_seq_one_letter_code
_entity_poly.pdbx_strand_id
1 'polypeptide(L)'
;MHLERTLHMLQTETDTEERAAELGRMGVMQWLGGLKGDESFPAQAKEALEAASPFREADPAVEVFCALLEEAMKMPPRPLDLALPQRRRRGGARRRRQKI
;
A
#
# COMPACT_ATOMS: atom_id res chain seq x y z
N MET A 1 -4.65 -7.33 -13.04
CA MET A 1 -3.21 -7.69 -13.08
C MET A 1 -2.28 -6.68 -12.37
N HIS A 2 -2.78 -5.79 -11.50
CA HIS A 2 -1.92 -4.90 -10.69
C HIS A 2 -1.78 -5.32 -9.23
N LEU A 3 -2.71 -6.13 -8.70
CA LEU A 3 -2.76 -6.52 -7.29
C LEU A 3 -1.54 -7.35 -6.85
N GLU A 4 -1.18 -8.41 -7.57
CA GLU A 4 -0.02 -9.25 -7.23
C GLU A 4 1.29 -8.44 -7.19
N ARG A 5 1.47 -7.55 -8.18
CA ARG A 5 2.63 -6.65 -8.22
C ARG A 5 2.62 -5.65 -7.08
N THR A 6 1.45 -5.16 -6.69
CA THR A 6 1.29 -4.28 -5.52
C THR A 6 1.66 -5.03 -4.24
N LEU A 7 1.14 -6.24 -4.03
CA LEU A 7 1.46 -7.05 -2.85
C LEU A 7 2.96 -7.37 -2.75
N HIS A 8 3.59 -7.75 -3.87
CA HIS A 8 5.04 -7.98 -3.90
C HIS A 8 5.85 -6.71 -3.56
N MET A 9 5.37 -5.54 -3.98
CA MET A 9 6.02 -4.26 -3.69
C MET A 9 5.83 -3.83 -2.23
N LEU A 10 4.67 -4.10 -1.63
CA LEU A 10 4.42 -3.85 -0.21
C LEU A 10 5.38 -4.64 0.67
N GLN A 11 5.70 -5.87 0.25
CA GLN A 11 6.61 -6.79 0.94
C GLN A 11 8.10 -6.41 0.84
N THR A 12 8.44 -5.18 0.43
CA THR A 12 9.83 -4.71 0.31
C THR A 12 10.24 -3.80 1.46
N GLU A 13 11.30 -4.19 2.20
CA GLU A 13 12.00 -3.44 3.27
C GLU A 13 11.12 -2.38 3.99
N THR A 14 10.26 -2.84 4.90
CA THR A 14 9.46 -2.02 5.83
C THR A 14 10.22 -1.78 7.14
N ASP A 15 11.48 -1.31 7.04
CA ASP A 15 12.37 -1.16 8.20
C ASP A 15 11.85 -0.16 9.25
N THR A 16 10.85 0.67 8.90
CA THR A 16 10.20 1.63 9.81
C THR A 16 8.69 1.69 9.56
N GLU A 17 7.91 2.05 10.58
CA GLU A 17 6.45 2.25 10.48
C GLU A 17 6.09 3.33 9.45
N GLU A 18 6.88 4.41 9.39
CA GLU A 18 6.69 5.47 8.40
C GLU A 18 6.86 4.96 6.97
N ARG A 19 7.78 3.99 6.78
CA ARG A 19 8.02 3.37 5.48
C ARG A 19 6.90 2.39 5.13
N ALA A 20 6.40 1.63 6.09
CA ALA A 20 5.22 0.78 5.92
C ALA A 20 4.00 1.62 5.51
N ALA A 21 3.80 2.76 6.18
CA ALA A 21 2.71 3.68 5.89
C ALA A 21 2.82 4.30 4.48
N GLU A 22 4.02 4.69 4.06
CA GLU A 22 4.32 5.14 2.70
C GLU A 22 3.98 4.08 1.66
N LEU A 23 4.48 2.85 1.87
CA LEU A 23 4.29 1.73 0.96
C LEU A 23 2.81 1.37 0.85
N GLY A 24 2.09 1.28 1.97
CA GLY A 24 0.65 1.03 2.01
C GLY A 24 -0.14 2.04 1.17
N ARG A 25 0.10 3.35 1.36
CA ARG A 25 -0.54 4.43 0.56
C ARG A 25 -0.19 4.34 -0.92
N MET A 26 1.09 4.09 -1.25
CA MET A 26 1.52 3.85 -2.64
C MET A 26 0.83 2.64 -3.26
N GLY A 27 0.68 1.56 -2.50
CA GLY A 27 0.01 0.34 -2.93
C GLY A 27 -1.46 0.59 -3.29
N VAL A 28 -2.18 1.35 -2.46
CA VAL A 28 -3.56 1.76 -2.75
C VAL A 28 -3.64 2.57 -4.04
N MET A 29 -2.79 3.58 -4.23
CA MET A 29 -2.79 4.38 -5.46
C MET A 29 -2.47 3.56 -6.71
N GLN A 30 -1.48 2.67 -6.63
CA GLN A 30 -1.11 1.81 -7.75
C GLN A 30 -2.21 0.80 -8.08
N TRP A 31 -2.85 0.23 -7.06
CA TRP A 31 -3.98 -0.69 -7.25
C TRP A 31 -5.19 0.04 -7.85
N LEU A 32 -5.57 1.21 -7.30
CA LEU A 32 -6.65 2.06 -7.84
C LEU A 32 -6.42 2.43 -9.30
N GLY A 33 -5.20 2.85 -9.66
CA GLY A 33 -4.85 3.19 -11.04
C GLY A 33 -4.87 2.00 -12.01
N GLY A 34 -4.97 0.77 -11.48
CA GLY A 34 -5.07 -0.46 -12.24
C GLY A 34 -6.48 -1.04 -12.37
N LEU A 35 -7.49 -0.44 -11.72
CA LEU A 35 -8.89 -0.87 -11.81
C LEU A 35 -9.52 -0.44 -13.14
N LYS A 36 -10.51 -1.19 -13.62
CA LYS A 36 -11.33 -0.71 -14.75
C LYS A 36 -12.41 0.22 -14.25
N GLY A 37 -12.73 1.25 -15.05
CA GLY A 37 -13.67 2.31 -14.64
C GLY A 37 -15.13 1.87 -14.48
N ASP A 38 -15.49 0.68 -14.96
CA ASP A 38 -16.82 0.07 -14.89
C ASP A 38 -16.97 -0.98 -13.77
N GLU A 39 -15.89 -1.26 -13.03
CA GLU A 39 -15.89 -2.26 -11.95
C GLU A 39 -16.41 -1.68 -10.63
N SER A 40 -17.10 -2.51 -9.85
CA SER A 40 -17.59 -2.15 -8.53
C SER A 40 -16.45 -2.02 -7.53
N PHE A 41 -16.19 -0.81 -7.05
CA PHE A 41 -15.14 -0.55 -6.06
C PHE A 41 -15.23 -1.45 -4.81
N PRO A 42 -16.40 -1.62 -4.16
CA PRO A 42 -16.52 -2.52 -3.02
C PRO A 42 -16.18 -3.98 -3.34
N ALA A 43 -16.53 -4.47 -4.53
CA ALA A 43 -16.20 -5.84 -4.94
C ALA A 43 -14.69 -6.00 -5.14
N GLN A 44 -14.06 -5.04 -5.82
CA GLN A 44 -12.61 -5.02 -6.04
C GLN A 44 -11.83 -4.88 -4.72
N ALA A 45 -12.30 -4.02 -3.79
CA ALA A 45 -11.69 -3.86 -2.48
C ALA A 45 -11.76 -5.16 -1.66
N LYS A 46 -12.86 -5.90 -1.73
CA LYS A 46 -13.00 -7.20 -1.08
C LYS A 46 -12.04 -8.24 -1.66
N GLU A 47 -11.94 -8.34 -2.98
CA GLU A 47 -10.96 -9.22 -3.65
C GLU A 47 -9.52 -8.88 -3.25
N ALA A 48 -9.20 -7.58 -3.16
CA ALA A 48 -7.88 -7.13 -2.74
C ALA A 48 -7.57 -7.48 -1.27
N LEU A 49 -8.56 -7.37 -0.37
CA LEU A 49 -8.43 -7.76 1.03
C LEU A 49 -8.25 -9.27 1.20
N GLU A 50 -9.02 -10.08 0.46
CA GLU A 50 -8.89 -11.54 0.47
C GLU A 50 -7.49 -11.97 0.01
N ALA A 51 -6.96 -11.36 -1.05
CA ALA A 51 -5.60 -11.64 -1.54
C ALA A 51 -4.49 -11.17 -0.58
N ALA A 52 -4.72 -10.07 0.14
CA ALA A 52 -3.76 -9.50 1.09
C ALA A 52 -3.76 -10.21 2.46
N SER A 53 -4.88 -10.86 2.81
CA SER A 53 -5.09 -11.51 4.12
C SER A 53 -3.94 -12.42 4.58
N PRO A 54 -3.31 -13.27 3.73
CA PRO A 54 -2.22 -14.14 4.17
C PRO A 54 -0.95 -13.40 4.61
N PHE A 55 -0.79 -12.14 4.20
CA PHE A 55 0.42 -11.35 4.46
C PHE A 55 0.21 -10.26 5.50
N ARG A 56 -1.05 -10.01 5.90
CA ARG A 56 -1.42 -8.88 6.77
C ARG A 56 -0.68 -8.88 8.11
N GLU A 57 -0.51 -10.05 8.73
CA GLU A 57 0.19 -10.16 10.03
C GLU A 57 1.71 -10.14 9.89
N ALA A 58 2.23 -10.56 8.73
CA ALA A 58 3.66 -10.71 8.49
C ALA A 58 4.32 -9.42 7.99
N ASP A 59 3.55 -8.54 7.34
CA ASP A 59 4.06 -7.34 6.69
C ASP A 59 3.29 -6.07 7.09
N PRO A 60 3.95 -5.13 7.78
CA PRO A 60 3.32 -3.87 8.21
C PRO A 60 2.79 -3.01 7.05
N ALA A 61 3.38 -3.04 5.86
CA ALA A 61 2.86 -2.26 4.73
C ALA A 61 1.59 -2.90 4.15
N VAL A 62 1.49 -4.22 4.18
CA VAL A 62 0.26 -4.93 3.82
C VAL A 62 -0.86 -4.64 4.82
N GLU A 63 -0.55 -4.56 6.12
CA GLU A 63 -1.50 -4.13 7.15
C GLU A 63 -2.07 -2.74 6.83
N VAL A 64 -1.20 -1.75 6.56
CA VAL A 64 -1.64 -0.39 6.21
C VAL A 64 -2.48 -0.39 4.94
N PHE A 65 -2.08 -1.14 3.91
CA PHE A 65 -2.87 -1.27 2.68
C PHE A 65 -4.28 -1.79 2.98
N CYS A 66 -4.41 -2.84 3.80
CA CYS A 66 -5.71 -3.39 4.19
C CYS A 66 -6.54 -2.37 4.97
N ALA A 67 -5.93 -1.69 5.96
CA ALA A 67 -6.61 -0.68 6.78
C ALA A 67 -7.17 0.47 5.93
N LEU A 68 -6.43 0.92 4.91
CA LEU A 68 -6.89 1.94 3.98
C LEU A 68 -8.07 1.45 3.11
N LEU A 69 -8.04 0.20 2.63
CA LEU A 69 -9.19 -0.35 1.89
C LEU A 69 -10.43 -0.48 2.78
N GLU A 70 -10.25 -0.93 4.02
CA GLU A 70 -11.33 -0.99 5.02
C GLU A 70 -11.90 0.40 5.32
N GLU A 71 -11.04 1.42 5.44
CA GLU A 71 -11.47 2.80 5.60
C GLU A 71 -12.22 3.33 4.38
N ALA A 72 -11.75 3.03 3.17
CA ALA A 72 -12.39 3.43 1.93
C ALA A 72 -13.81 2.86 1.77
N MET A 73 -14.07 1.71 2.37
CA MET A 73 -15.38 1.05 2.34
C MET A 73 -16.35 1.54 3.44
N LYS A 74 -15.90 2.35 4.40
CA LYS A 74 -16.79 2.88 5.46
C LYS A 74 -17.81 3.87 4.89
N MET A 75 -19.02 3.82 5.46
CA MET A 75 -20.10 4.75 5.16
C MET A 75 -20.37 5.68 6.35
N PRO A 76 -20.57 6.99 6.15
CA PRO A 76 -20.47 7.71 4.87
C PRO A 76 -19.03 7.75 4.33
N PRO A 77 -18.84 7.85 3.00
CA PRO A 77 -17.50 7.86 2.40
C PRO A 77 -16.70 9.05 2.94
N ARG A 78 -15.47 8.77 3.37
CA ARG A 78 -14.52 9.79 3.84
C ARG A 78 -13.34 9.89 2.88
N PRO A 79 -12.77 11.09 2.69
CA PRO A 79 -11.53 11.22 1.96
C PRO A 79 -10.44 10.36 2.60
N LEU A 80 -9.78 9.52 1.80
CA LEU A 80 -8.60 8.78 2.25
C LEU A 80 -7.40 9.72 2.28
N ASP A 81 -6.65 9.68 3.38
CA ASP A 81 -5.35 10.35 3.43
C ASP A 81 -4.30 9.51 2.69
N LEU A 82 -4.17 9.79 1.40
CA LEU A 82 -3.15 9.20 0.53
C LEU A 82 -1.92 10.10 0.38
N ALA A 83 -1.69 11.04 1.29
CA ALA A 83 -0.54 11.94 1.23
C ALA A 83 0.78 11.14 1.27
N LEU A 84 1.57 11.25 0.22
CA LEU A 84 2.92 10.67 0.21
C LEU A 84 3.83 11.49 1.13
N PRO A 85 4.65 10.84 1.97
CA PRO A 85 5.65 11.54 2.76
C PRO A 85 6.70 12.21 1.85
N GLN A 86 7.49 13.09 2.45
CA GLN A 86 8.49 13.89 1.75
C GLN A 86 9.39 13.02 0.85
N ARG A 87 9.52 13.40 -0.42
CA ARG A 87 10.30 12.70 -1.44
C ARG A 87 11.71 12.37 -0.93
N ARG A 88 11.98 11.09 -0.63
CA ARG A 88 13.33 10.60 -0.30
C ARG A 88 14.03 10.08 -1.54
N ARG A 89 15.28 10.51 -1.78
CA ARG A 89 16.12 9.90 -2.83
C ARG A 89 16.51 8.49 -2.37
N ARG A 90 16.10 7.46 -3.14
CA ARG A 90 16.58 6.09 -2.96
C ARG A 90 18.11 6.07 -3.03
N GLY A 91 18.75 5.70 -1.93
CA GLY A 91 20.13 5.18 -1.91
C GLY A 91 21.15 5.90 -2.80
N GLY A 92 21.50 7.15 -2.47
CA GLY A 92 22.74 7.73 -3.00
C GLY A 92 23.98 7.05 -2.41
N ALA A 93 25.17 7.30 -2.98
CA ALA A 93 26.45 6.85 -2.42
C ALA A 93 26.59 7.14 -0.91
N ARG A 94 25.93 8.21 -0.42
CA ARG A 94 25.87 8.60 0.99
C ARG A 94 25.13 7.60 1.89
N ARG A 95 24.02 6.98 1.45
CA ARG A 95 23.27 5.98 2.24
C ARG A 95 24.02 4.63 2.28
N ARG A 96 24.76 4.31 1.22
CA ARG A 96 25.64 3.12 1.15
C ARG A 96 26.81 3.21 2.14
N ARG A 97 27.37 4.40 2.36
CA ARG A 97 28.46 4.63 3.33
C ARG A 97 28.05 4.57 4.80
N GLN A 98 26.75 4.62 5.10
CA GLN A 98 26.23 4.54 6.48
C GLN A 98 25.89 3.11 6.91
N LYS A 99 25.92 2.13 5.99
CA LYS A 99 25.77 0.69 6.29
C LYS A 99 27.13 -0.04 6.39
N ILE A 100 28.25 0.69 6.42
CA ILE A 100 29.62 0.15 6.65
C ILE A 100 30.03 0.51 8.07
#